data_AF-A0A7K2EBC6-F1
#
_entry.id   AF-A0A7K2EBC6-F1
#
_cell.length_a   1.000
_cell.length_b   1.000
_cell.length_c   1.000
_cell.angle_alpha   90.00
_cell.angle_beta   90.00
_cell.angle_gamma   90.00
#
_symmetry.space_group_name_H-M   'P 1'
#
loop_
_entity.id
_entity.type
_entity.pdbx_description
1 polymer ?
#
loop_
_entity_poly.entity_id
_entity_poly.type
_entity_poly.pdbx_seq_one_letter_code
_entity_poly.pdbx_strand_id
1 'polypeptide(L)' 'MLHALRHCWRHFDTSDPAVAMFVGPSLTGAPLEVAVVSRGGGAAIIHAMSARRKYLTGRRNR' A
#
# COMPACT_ATOMS: atom_id res chain seq x y z
N MET A 1 -8.90 -2.14 2.32
CA MET A 1 -7.86 -1.18 2.75
C MET A 1 -7.06 -1.70 3.94
N LEU A 2 -7.64 -1.83 5.14
CA LEU A 2 -6.87 -2.29 6.32
C LEU A 2 -6.31 -3.71 6.18
N HIS A 3 -7.05 -4.62 5.54
CA HIS A 3 -6.55 -5.95 5.18
C HIS A 3 -5.28 -5.88 4.31
N ALA A 4 -5.26 -4.99 3.30
CA ALA A 4 -4.09 -4.79 2.44
C ALA A 4 -2.88 -4.28 3.22
N LEU A 5 -3.08 -3.43 4.24
CA LEU A 5 -2.01 -2.95 5.11
C LEU A 5 -1.48 -4.05 6.05
N ARG A 6 -2.39 -4.83 6.65
CA ARG A 6 -2.03 -5.92 7.57
C ARG A 6 -1.34 -7.09 6.86
N HIS A 7 -1.71 -7.35 5.61
CA HIS A 7 -1.14 -8.40 4.75
C HIS A 7 -0.37 -7.79 3.59
N CYS A 8 0.41 -6.75 3.89
CA CYS A 8 1.21 -6.03 2.90
C CYS A 8 2.20 -6.98 2.22
N TRP A 9 2.21 -6.97 0.88
CA TRP A 9 3.20 -7.67 0.08
C TRP A 9 4.48 -6.84 -0.09
N ARG A 10 4.33 -5.52 -0.22
CA ARG A 10 5.44 -4.62 -0.52
C ARG A 10 5.11 -3.18 -0.11
N HIS A 11 6.10 -2.46 0.40
CA HIS A 11 6.01 -1.02 0.60
C HIS A 11 7.00 -0.29 -0.30
N PHE A 12 6.73 0.99 -0.53
CA PHE A 12 7.56 1.91 -1.28
C PHE A 12 7.63 3.24 -0.54
N ASP A 13 8.84 3.75 -0.37
CA ASP A 13 9.05 5.11 0.11
C ASP A 13 8.61 6.10 -0.97
N THR A 14 8.15 7.26 -0.51
CA THR A 14 7.83 8.38 -1.40
C THR A 14 8.82 9.51 -1.19
N SER A 15 8.71 10.58 -1.99
CA SER A 15 9.52 11.78 -1.80
C SER A 15 9.24 12.49 -0.48
N ASP A 16 8.07 12.26 0.12
CA ASP A 16 7.73 12.75 1.46
C ASP A 16 8.03 11.64 2.48
N PRO A 17 8.97 11.84 3.42
CA PRO A 17 9.32 10.84 4.41
C PRO A 17 8.18 10.51 5.39
N ALA A 18 7.15 11.36 5.47
CA ALA A 18 5.96 11.08 6.25
C ALA A 18 4.98 10.17 5.49
N VAL A 19 5.15 9.94 4.19
CA VAL A 19 4.22 9.17 3.36
C VAL A 19 4.87 7.91 2.80
N ALA A 20 4.25 6.77 3.07
CA ALA A 20 4.64 5.49 2.52
C ALA A 20 3.49 4.85 1.73
N MET A 21 3.82 4.21 0.61
CA MET A 21 2.86 3.46 -0.21
C MET A 21 2.97 1.97 0.11
N PHE A 22 1.85 1.32 0.39
CA PHE A 22 1.76 -0.10 0.66
C PHE A 22 0.94 -0.79 -0.43
N VAL A 23 1.31 -2.01 -0.79
CA VAL A 23 0.54 -2.83 -1.73
C VAL A 23 0.25 -4.18 -1.12
N GLY A 24 -1.03 -4.55 -1.09
CA GLY A 24 -1.51 -5.79 -0.49
C GLY A 24 -2.86 -6.22 -1.07
N PRO A 25 -3.41 -7.36 -0.62
CA PRO A 25 -4.70 -7.84 -1.10
C PRO A 25 -5.86 -7.04 -0.49
N SER A 26 -6.93 -6.89 -1.26
CA SER A 26 -8.27 -6.61 -0.72
C SER A 26 -8.82 -7.85 -0.01
N LEU A 27 -10.01 -7.75 0.58
CA LEU A 27 -10.73 -8.92 1.13
C LEU A 27 -11.09 -9.96 0.05
N THR A 28 -11.09 -9.56 -1.22
CA THR A 28 -11.33 -10.45 -2.38
C THR A 28 -10.05 -10.91 -3.06
N GLY A 29 -8.87 -10.59 -2.49
CA GLY A 29 -7.56 -10.90 -3.07
C GLY A 29 -7.11 -9.95 -4.18
N ALA A 30 -7.97 -9.04 -4.65
CA ALA A 30 -7.60 -8.04 -5.64
C ALA A 30 -6.52 -7.10 -5.10
N PRO A 31 -5.49 -6.75 -5.88
CA PRO A 31 -4.40 -5.92 -5.38
C PRO A 31 -4.85 -4.48 -5.15
N LEU A 32 -4.57 -3.96 -3.96
CA LEU A 32 -4.79 -2.56 -3.58
C LEU A 32 -3.46 -1.88 -3.29
N GLU A 33 -3.33 -0.64 -3.73
CA GLU A 33 -2.36 0.30 -3.21
C GLU A 33 -2.99 1.18 -2.13
N VAL A 34 -2.24 1.48 -1.07
CA VAL A 34 -2.69 2.24 0.10
C VAL A 34 -1.56 3.16 0.54
N ALA A 35 -1.75 4.48 0.48
CA ALA A 35 -0.80 5.41 1.09
C ALA A 35 -1.20 5.73 2.52
N VAL A 36 -0.20 5.67 3.40
CA VAL A 36 -0.29 6.00 4.80
C VAL A 36 0.60 7.20 5.06
N VAL A 37 0.07 8.20 5.74
CA VAL A 37 0.84 9.32 6.31
C VAL A 37 1.07 9.08 7.79
N SER A 38 2.31 9.21 8.25
CA SER A 38 2.71 9.06 9.64
C SER A 38 3.30 10.39 10.14
N ARG A 39 2.60 11.09 11.03
CA ARG A 39 3.06 12.35 11.63
C ARG A 39 2.62 12.44 13.09
N GLY A 40 3.53 12.85 13.96
CA GLY A 40 3.20 13.17 15.37
C GLY A 40 2.63 12.00 16.17
N GLY A 41 3.13 10.77 15.95
CA GLY A 41 2.71 9.58 16.70
C GLY A 41 1.43 8.90 16.20
N GLY A 42 0.77 9.47 15.18
CA GLY A 42 -0.39 8.87 14.51
C GLY A 42 -0.10 8.47 13.07
N ALA A 43 -0.84 7.48 12.57
CA ALA A 43 -0.85 7.09 11.17
C ALA A 43 -2.26 7.20 10.60
N ALA A 44 -2.41 7.83 9.43
CA ALA A 44 -3.68 7.98 8.75
C ALA A 44 -3.57 7.47 7.31
N ILE A 45 -4.65 6.88 6.81
CA ILE A 45 -4.70 6.40 5.44
C ILE A 45 -5.28 7.51 4.57
N ILE A 46 -4.50 7.99 3.61
CA ILE A 46 -4.86 9.16 2.79
C ILE A 46 -5.46 8.76 1.44
N HIS A 47 -5.22 7.54 0.97
CA HIS A 47 -5.98 6.94 -0.13
C HIS A 47 -5.85 5.40 -0.14
N ALA A 48 -6.80 4.73 -0.78
CA ALA A 48 -6.73 3.31 -1.09
C ALA A 48 -7.46 3.02 -2.39
N MET A 49 -6.77 2.42 -3.35
CA MET A 49 -7.29 2.21 -4.71
C MET A 49 -6.73 0.93 -5.31
N SER A 50 -7.27 0.51 -6.46
CA SER A 50 -6.69 -0.58 -7.24
C SER A 50 -5.21 -0.31 -7.53
N ALA A 51 -4.36 -1.30 -7.28
CA ALA A 51 -2.92 -1.13 -7.38
C ALA A 51 -2.51 -0.78 -8.82
N ARG A 52 -1.79 0.33 -8.99
CA ARG A 52 -1.26 0.75 -10.28
C ARG A 52 -0.19 -0.23 -10.75
N ARG A 53 -0.11 -0.43 -12.08
CA ARG A 53 0.79 -1.40 -12.73
C ARG A 53 2.26 -1.26 -12.31
N LYS A 54 2.72 -0.03 -12.05
CA LYS A 54 4.09 0.27 -11.58
C LYS A 54 4.45 -0.38 -10.24
N TYR A 55 3.46 -0.71 -9.41
CA TYR A 55 3.67 -1.39 -8.14
C TYR A 55 3.43 -2.90 -8.20
N LEU A 56 2.97 -3.40 -9.35
CA LEU A 56 2.72 -4.83 -9.59
C LEU A 56 3.87 -5.50 -10.37
N THR A 57 4.78 -4.71 -10.96
CA THR A 57 5.96 -5.22 -11.65
C THR A 57 6.90 -5.93 -10.67
N GLY A 58 7.35 -7.13 -11.06
CA GLY A 58 8.15 -8.02 -10.21
C GLY A 58 7.34 -9.06 -9.42
N ARG A 59 5.99 -8.98 -9.41
CA ARG A 59 5.15 -10.13 -9.03
C ARG A 59 5.11 -11.12 -10.17
N ARG A 60 6.17 -11.94 -10.30
CA ARG A 60 6.03 -13.20 -11.02
C ARG A 60 5.02 -14.04 -10.25
N ASN A 61 3.90 -14.37 -10.90
CA ASN A 61 2.97 -15.39 -10.42
C ASN A 61 3.79 -16.62 -9.99
N ARG A 62 3.75 -16.94 -8.71
CA ARG A 62 4.02 -18.29 -8.20
C ARG A 62 2.69 -18.86 -7.77
#